data_AF-A0A1H8NT40-F1
#
_entry.id   AF-A0A1H8NT40-F1
#
_cell.length_a   1.000
_cell.length_b   1.000
_cell.length_c   1.000
_cell.angle_alpha   90.00
_cell.angle_beta   90.00
_cell.angle_gamma   90.00
#
_symmetry.space_group_name_H-M   'P 1'
#
loop_
_entity.id
_entity.type
_entity.pdbx_description
1 polymer ?
#
loop_
_entity_poly.entity_id
_entity_poly.type
_entity_poly.pdbx_seq_one_letter_code
_entity_poly.pdbx_strand_id
1 'polypeptide(L)'
;MFRKFRKFRVGLAQKMILGYVVIILLPTLLIGSLYYKQLHNNAVKDYATNREYLIQQVGSTFLMNLSQIEMIHDMFQTNRTLSGLLSGNYTTASEQVYVYLKDLVPLFSFYKNSSTYIDRIRVYKMNPKVLDLGASIVDSASTIAPEVDKLKLGEGYWLQQIVDKSSDALQLTYYKKLYNEDFTQEIGILEIRLKRNFVSSLLHSNDPSGANAHYFYVTDKSNVLGTNLFTVSKPDMPLTAGDQEQIFSSIKMPRPYQYFEASGGELLMNKFQVPKMSATIMALTPTDELFQRTNSLVRWYVLVIAALLVILSGAYFVTFSTVVQRILKLGRHMRTNLLARYDEDRGSDEIAFLVSSYNTMITRNDELMSKIDISQLRQKEAAYLALQAQINPHFIYNGLEAIRMAAEENEDPDVAKMLYALGQSIRYSLSRSSHATLKDELSHIRSYLEIYKVRMEERLQYDIIVRDQALLLRECPRFIIQPLVENAVIHGISKRSKTGVLQIEAWLEGELAIVEIRDNGVGMTPEQLEMLRRTLDGEIRPQESEKSGGIGVMNVHERMISKFGQAYGLRITSELGEGTTVALYIPRKGES
;
A
#
# COMPACT_ATOMS: atom_id res chain seq x y z
N MET A 1 9.04 34.73 25.27
CA MET A 1 9.97 33.70 24.74
C MET A 1 9.28 32.58 23.95
N PHE A 2 8.06 32.75 23.42
CA PHE A 2 7.40 31.74 22.58
C PHE A 2 6.98 32.31 21.23
N ARG A 3 7.97 32.56 20.36
CA ARG A 3 7.71 32.96 18.98
C ARG A 3 8.84 32.44 18.09
N LYS A 4 8.65 31.22 17.57
CA LYS A 4 9.25 30.63 16.34
C LYS A 4 9.32 29.09 16.44
N PHE A 5 8.17 28.41 16.50
CA PHE A 5 8.09 27.10 15.85
C PHE A 5 7.60 27.35 14.43
N ARG A 6 8.55 27.58 13.53
CA ARG A 6 8.33 27.57 12.08
C ARG A 6 7.76 26.19 11.77
N LYS A 7 6.44 26.11 11.52
CA LYS A 7 5.77 24.86 11.11
C LYS A 7 6.50 24.33 9.88
N PHE A 8 7.39 23.35 10.07
CA PHE A 8 7.90 22.55 8.96
C PHE A 8 6.66 22.00 8.26
N ARG A 9 6.37 22.48 7.04
CA ARG A 9 5.30 21.93 6.20
C ARG A 9 5.81 20.61 5.64
N VAL A 10 5.91 19.63 6.51
CA VAL A 10 6.20 18.23 6.20
C VAL A 10 5.06 17.74 5.32
N GLY A 11 5.39 17.26 4.11
CA GLY A 11 4.39 16.75 3.17
C GLY A 11 3.60 15.60 3.77
N LEU A 12 2.39 15.34 3.27
CA LEU A 12 1.52 14.25 3.75
C LEU A 12 2.30 12.91 3.79
N ALA A 13 3.13 12.66 2.78
CA ALA A 13 4.00 11.48 2.71
C ALA A 13 4.97 11.35 3.89
N GLN A 14 5.66 12.43 4.25
CA GLN A 14 6.62 12.42 5.36
C GLN A 14 5.93 12.28 6.72
N LYS A 15 4.73 12.87 6.91
CA LYS A 15 3.94 12.68 8.13
C LYS A 15 3.48 11.23 8.30
N MET A 16 3.14 10.58 7.19
CA MET A 16 2.73 9.17 7.17
C MET A 16 3.91 8.23 7.43
N ILE A 17 5.08 8.49 6.82
CA ILE A 17 6.32 7.74 7.16
C ILE A 17 6.63 7.87 8.65
N LEU A 18 6.54 9.09 9.21
CA LEU A 18 6.72 9.30 10.65
C LEU A 18 5.68 8.49 11.47
N GLY A 19 4.43 8.47 11.02
CA GLY A 19 3.37 7.64 11.61
C GLY A 19 3.70 6.15 11.60
N TYR A 20 4.16 5.60 10.47
CA TYR A 20 4.61 4.21 10.37
C TYR A 20 5.75 3.92 11.35
N VAL A 21 6.76 4.79 11.40
CA VAL A 21 7.92 4.62 12.28
C VAL A 21 7.47 4.61 13.75
N VAL A 22 6.61 5.53 14.15
CA VAL A 22 6.19 5.70 15.54
C VAL A 22 5.16 4.65 15.99
N ILE A 23 4.23 4.26 15.11
CA ILE A 23 3.10 3.38 15.47
C ILE A 23 3.43 1.90 15.24
N ILE A 24 4.20 1.58 14.19
CA ILE A 24 4.47 0.20 13.80
C ILE A 24 5.91 -0.17 14.13
N LEU A 25 6.90 0.52 13.56
CA LEU A 25 8.31 0.11 13.62
C LEU A 25 8.89 0.16 15.04
N LEU A 26 8.73 1.28 15.73
CA LEU A 26 9.35 1.51 17.04
C LEU A 26 8.74 0.59 18.12
N PRO A 27 7.40 0.44 18.21
CA PRO A 27 6.79 -0.47 19.18
C PRO A 27 7.13 -1.94 18.90
N THR A 28 7.15 -2.37 17.63
CA THR A 28 7.54 -3.76 17.30
C THR A 28 9.01 -4.04 17.62
N LEU A 29 9.93 -3.11 17.34
CA LEU A 29 11.33 -3.25 17.73
C LEU A 29 11.50 -3.27 19.25
N LEU A 30 10.78 -2.42 19.98
CA LEU A 30 10.83 -2.36 21.44
C LEU A 30 10.29 -3.64 22.08
N ILE A 31 9.11 -4.11 21.64
CA ILE A 31 8.51 -5.37 22.10
C ILE A 31 9.42 -6.54 21.73
N GLY A 32 9.94 -6.58 20.50
CA GLY A 32 10.87 -7.61 20.05
C GLY A 32 12.13 -7.67 20.90
N SER A 33 12.71 -6.51 21.25
CA SER A 33 13.89 -6.40 22.12
C SER A 33 13.61 -6.85 23.56
N LEU A 34 12.49 -6.40 24.14
CA LEU A 34 12.09 -6.81 25.50
C LEU A 34 11.81 -8.31 25.56
N TYR A 35 11.10 -8.85 24.57
CA TYR A 35 10.79 -10.26 24.49
C TYR A 35 12.05 -11.11 24.29
N TYR A 36 12.96 -10.68 23.42
CA TYR A 36 14.26 -11.32 23.25
C TYR A 36 15.04 -11.39 24.58
N LYS A 37 15.11 -10.27 25.30
CA LYS A 37 15.78 -10.21 26.61
C LYS A 37 15.12 -11.13 27.64
N GLN A 38 13.79 -11.18 27.67
CA GLN A 38 13.05 -12.06 28.57
C GLN A 38 13.26 -13.54 28.23
N LEU A 39 13.18 -13.90 26.95
CA LEU A 39 13.40 -15.27 26.47
C LEU A 39 14.83 -15.74 26.77
N HIS A 40 15.82 -14.89 26.51
CA HIS A 40 17.22 -15.16 26.81
C HIS A 40 17.42 -15.41 28.32
N ASN A 41 16.93 -14.51 29.17
CA ASN A 41 17.06 -14.65 30.62
C ASN A 41 16.36 -15.91 31.16
N ASN A 42 15.17 -16.23 30.64
CA ASN A 42 14.44 -17.43 31.04
C ASN A 42 15.17 -18.69 30.59
N ALA A 43 15.67 -18.73 29.35
CA ALA A 43 16.43 -19.87 28.84
C ALA A 43 17.70 -20.14 29.67
N VAL A 44 18.43 -19.08 30.05
CA VAL A 44 19.61 -19.17 30.91
C VAL A 44 19.23 -19.71 32.30
N LYS A 45 18.17 -19.18 32.91
CA LYS A 45 17.70 -19.62 34.23
C LYS A 45 17.21 -21.06 34.25
N ASP A 46 16.39 -21.45 33.28
CA ASP A 46 15.82 -22.80 33.18
C ASP A 46 16.92 -23.83 32.95
N TYR A 47 17.91 -23.49 32.12
CA TYR A 47 19.08 -24.33 31.92
C TYR A 47 19.90 -24.54 33.20
N ALA A 48 20.20 -23.46 33.93
CA ALA A 48 20.94 -23.56 35.18
C ALA A 48 20.22 -24.42 36.22
N THR A 49 18.90 -24.25 36.34
CA THR A 49 18.06 -25.03 37.26
C THR A 49 18.01 -26.50 36.87
N ASN A 50 17.85 -26.81 35.57
CA ASN A 50 17.86 -28.18 35.08
C ASN A 50 19.22 -28.87 35.30
N ARG A 51 20.33 -28.15 35.07
CA ARG A 51 21.68 -28.67 35.33
C ARG A 51 21.94 -28.88 36.83
N GLU A 52 21.43 -28.00 37.68
CA GLU A 52 21.44 -28.19 39.13
C GLU A 52 20.68 -29.46 39.53
N TYR A 53 19.48 -29.68 39.00
CA TYR A 53 18.70 -30.90 39.27
C TYR A 53 19.46 -32.17 38.84
N LEU A 54 20.08 -32.15 37.66
CA LEU A 54 20.85 -33.28 37.15
C LEU A 54 22.06 -33.61 38.05
N ILE A 55 22.84 -32.60 38.49
CA ILE A 55 23.99 -32.88 39.38
C ILE A 55 23.55 -33.43 40.73
N GLN A 56 22.41 -32.95 41.26
CA GLN A 56 21.83 -33.45 42.51
C GLN A 56 21.36 -34.90 42.36
N GLN A 57 20.75 -35.24 41.23
CA GLN A 57 20.33 -36.61 40.92
C GLN A 57 21.53 -37.56 40.78
N VAL A 58 22.56 -37.15 40.03
CA VAL A 58 23.83 -37.89 39.90
C VAL A 58 24.46 -38.13 41.27
N GLY A 59 24.56 -37.07 42.08
CA GLY A 59 25.10 -37.14 43.43
C GLY A 59 24.32 -38.06 44.35
N SER A 60 22.99 -38.01 44.31
CA SER A 60 22.11 -38.88 45.10
C SER A 60 22.25 -40.34 44.69
N THR A 61 22.29 -40.64 43.39
CA THR A 61 22.54 -41.98 42.86
C THR A 61 23.93 -42.49 43.27
N PHE A 62 24.95 -41.63 43.23
CA PHE A 62 26.29 -41.96 43.71
C PHE A 62 26.28 -42.36 45.19
N LEU A 63 25.67 -41.55 46.07
CA LEU A 63 25.53 -41.87 47.49
C LEU A 63 24.74 -43.16 47.75
N MET A 64 23.69 -43.42 46.97
CA MET A 64 22.91 -44.64 47.07
C MET A 64 23.77 -45.86 46.74
N ASN A 65 24.54 -45.82 45.64
CA ASN A 65 25.43 -46.91 45.25
C ASN A 65 26.56 -47.14 46.27
N LEU A 66 27.15 -46.07 46.82
CA LEU A 66 28.13 -46.22 47.91
C LEU A 66 27.51 -46.90 49.12
N SER A 67 26.29 -46.52 49.49
CA SER A 67 25.58 -47.15 50.61
C SER A 67 25.25 -48.63 50.33
N GLN A 68 24.94 -48.99 49.07
CA GLN A 68 24.79 -50.40 48.66
C GLN A 68 26.08 -51.20 48.81
N ILE A 69 27.23 -50.61 48.48
CA ILE A 69 28.53 -51.24 48.66
C ILE A 69 28.86 -51.40 50.15
N GLU A 70 28.55 -50.40 50.97
CA GLU A 70 28.70 -50.47 52.42
C GLU A 70 27.86 -51.60 53.02
N MET A 71 26.63 -51.83 52.54
CA MET A 71 25.77 -52.93 53.00
C MET A 71 26.34 -54.32 52.70
N ILE A 72 27.20 -54.46 51.68
CA ILE A 72 27.87 -55.74 51.40
C ILE A 72 28.78 -56.10 52.58
N HIS A 73 29.44 -55.14 53.23
CA HIS A 73 30.23 -55.44 54.43
C HIS A 73 29.39 -56.10 55.52
N ASP A 74 28.17 -55.61 55.76
CA ASP A 74 27.31 -56.13 56.81
C ASP A 74 26.90 -57.59 56.52
N MET A 75 26.80 -57.99 55.25
CA MET A 75 26.55 -59.38 54.84
C MET A 75 27.76 -60.30 55.12
N PHE A 76 28.98 -59.79 55.02
CA PHE A 76 30.19 -60.53 55.37
C PHE A 76 30.39 -60.58 56.90
N GLN A 77 30.12 -59.48 57.61
CA GLN A 77 30.19 -59.40 59.07
C GLN A 77 29.22 -60.38 59.77
N THR A 78 28.02 -60.56 59.21
CA THR A 78 27.00 -61.46 59.76
C THR A 78 27.15 -62.92 59.32
N ASN A 79 28.09 -63.22 58.42
CA ASN A 79 28.31 -64.57 57.94
C ASN A 79 29.08 -65.40 58.98
N ARG A 80 28.39 -66.34 59.63
CA ARG A 80 28.96 -67.23 60.65
C ARG A 80 30.13 -68.08 60.15
N THR A 81 30.06 -68.55 58.91
CA THR A 81 31.12 -69.40 58.33
C THR A 81 32.41 -68.61 58.14
N LEU A 82 32.32 -67.37 57.65
CA LEU A 82 33.47 -66.48 57.51
C LEU A 82 34.03 -66.10 58.88
N SER A 83 33.16 -65.72 59.82
CA SER A 83 33.55 -65.35 61.18
C SER A 83 34.25 -66.51 61.90
N GLY A 84 33.70 -67.72 61.82
CA GLY A 84 34.28 -68.93 62.38
C GLY A 84 35.62 -69.31 61.73
N LEU A 85 35.75 -69.14 60.41
CA LEU A 85 37.02 -69.36 59.70
C LEU A 85 38.10 -68.38 60.16
N LEU A 86 37.80 -67.08 60.19
CA LEU A 86 38.75 -66.05 60.59
C LEU A 86 39.11 -66.12 62.10
N SER A 87 38.16 -66.56 62.94
CA SER A 87 38.38 -66.79 64.37
C SER A 87 39.25 -68.03 64.63
N GLY A 88 39.46 -68.90 63.63
CA GLY A 88 40.29 -70.10 63.75
C GLY A 88 39.56 -71.32 64.30
N ASN A 89 38.23 -71.41 64.13
CA ASN A 89 37.42 -72.55 64.57
C ASN A 89 37.74 -73.83 63.78
N TYR A 90 38.24 -73.69 62.55
CA TYR A 90 38.68 -74.81 61.70
C TYR A 90 40.20 -74.98 61.83
N THR A 91 40.62 -76.07 62.44
CA THR A 91 42.02 -76.26 62.87
C THR A 91 42.89 -76.95 61.82
N THR A 92 42.28 -77.70 60.89
CA THR A 92 43.01 -78.46 59.88
C THR A 92 43.01 -77.75 58.54
N ALA A 93 44.13 -77.81 57.81
CA ALA A 93 44.26 -77.21 56.48
C ALA A 93 43.18 -77.67 55.49
N SER A 94 42.85 -78.97 55.49
CA SER A 94 41.81 -79.55 54.64
C SER A 94 40.41 -79.01 54.96
N GLU A 95 40.11 -78.80 56.23
CA GLU A 95 38.83 -78.28 56.71
C GLU A 95 38.65 -76.81 56.31
N GLN A 96 39.69 -75.98 56.49
CA GLN A 96 39.68 -74.58 56.06
C GLN A 96 39.49 -74.47 54.54
N VAL A 97 40.20 -75.27 53.74
CA VAL A 97 40.06 -75.28 52.27
C VAL A 97 38.67 -75.76 51.85
N TYR A 98 38.13 -76.80 52.49
CA TYR A 98 36.80 -77.33 52.20
C TYR A 98 35.71 -76.28 52.45
N VAL A 99 35.72 -75.64 53.63
CA VAL A 99 34.75 -74.60 54.00
C VAL A 99 34.88 -73.39 53.07
N TYR A 100 36.11 -72.99 52.75
CA TYR A 100 36.36 -71.90 51.81
C TYR A 100 35.77 -72.17 50.42
N LEU A 101 36.06 -73.32 49.83
CA LEU A 101 35.58 -73.67 48.49
C LEU A 101 34.06 -73.89 48.45
N LYS A 102 33.50 -74.51 49.49
CA LYS A 102 32.07 -74.86 49.55
C LYS A 102 31.17 -73.67 49.87
N ASP A 103 31.54 -72.88 50.88
CA ASP A 103 30.63 -71.88 51.46
C ASP A 103 31.05 -70.45 51.13
N LEU A 104 32.35 -70.14 51.13
CA LEU A 104 32.83 -68.76 50.96
C LEU A 104 33.02 -68.38 49.49
N VAL A 105 33.62 -69.22 48.64
CA VAL A 105 33.80 -68.91 47.22
C VAL A 105 32.48 -68.54 46.52
N PRO A 106 31.35 -69.24 46.73
CA PRO A 106 30.05 -68.84 46.19
C PRO A 106 29.60 -67.47 46.71
N LEU A 107 29.83 -67.17 47.99
CA LEU A 107 29.47 -65.88 48.60
C LEU A 107 30.28 -64.72 48.00
N PHE A 108 31.61 -64.86 47.90
CA PHE A 108 32.46 -63.85 47.24
C PHE A 108 32.06 -63.67 45.77
N SER A 109 31.77 -64.78 45.06
CA SER A 109 31.35 -64.75 43.66
C SER A 109 29.99 -64.09 43.47
N PHE A 110 29.03 -64.34 44.37
CA PHE A 110 27.70 -63.74 44.32
C PHE A 110 27.78 -62.22 44.41
N TYR A 111 28.46 -61.67 45.43
CA TYR A 111 28.56 -60.22 45.61
C TYR A 111 29.44 -59.55 44.55
N LYS A 112 30.50 -60.23 44.09
CA LYS A 112 31.30 -59.73 42.98
C LYS A 112 30.50 -59.64 41.68
N ASN A 113 29.65 -60.64 41.40
CA ASN A 113 28.90 -60.72 40.15
C ASN A 113 27.53 -60.02 40.19
N SER A 114 26.97 -59.78 41.38
CA SER A 114 25.69 -59.08 41.55
C SER A 114 25.79 -57.57 41.31
N SER A 115 27.00 -57.00 41.42
CA SER A 115 27.26 -55.61 41.13
C SER A 115 28.18 -55.47 39.92
N THR A 116 27.76 -54.68 38.93
CA THR A 116 28.60 -54.33 37.78
C THR A 116 29.80 -53.46 38.17
N TYR A 117 29.79 -52.88 39.38
CA TYR A 117 30.76 -51.90 39.86
C TYR A 117 31.91 -52.48 40.68
N ILE A 118 31.79 -53.72 41.17
CA ILE A 118 32.80 -54.31 42.04
C ILE A 118 33.87 -54.99 41.18
N ASP A 119 35.13 -54.62 41.40
CA ASP A 119 36.29 -55.26 40.78
C ASP A 119 36.72 -56.47 41.60
N ARG A 120 36.83 -56.28 42.92
CA ARG A 120 37.35 -57.29 43.83
C ARG A 120 36.85 -57.10 45.26
N ILE A 121 36.61 -58.23 45.93
CA ILE A 121 36.37 -58.28 47.38
C ILE A 121 37.48 -59.14 47.99
N ARG A 122 38.13 -58.62 49.04
CA ARG A 122 39.19 -59.31 49.77
C ARG A 122 39.00 -59.17 51.26
N VAL A 123 39.44 -60.17 52.01
CA VAL A 123 39.53 -60.15 53.46
C VAL A 123 40.99 -60.32 53.84
N TYR A 124 41.49 -59.34 54.58
CA TYR A 124 42.80 -59.43 55.22
C TYR A 124 42.64 -60.14 56.57
N LYS A 125 43.20 -61.33 56.69
CA LYS A 125 43.14 -62.12 57.93
C LYS A 125 44.08 -61.55 58.99
N MET A 126 43.65 -61.57 60.24
CA MET A 126 44.50 -61.21 61.39
C MET A 126 45.03 -62.43 62.15
N ASN A 127 44.33 -63.57 62.07
CA ASN A 127 44.74 -64.79 62.74
C ASN A 127 45.76 -65.58 61.89
N PRO A 128 47.00 -65.77 62.36
CA PRO A 128 48.04 -66.48 61.60
C PRO A 128 47.73 -67.98 61.41
N LYS A 129 46.81 -68.56 62.20
CA LYS A 129 46.38 -69.97 62.04
C LYS A 129 45.48 -70.20 60.81
N VAL A 130 44.93 -69.13 60.25
CA VAL A 130 44.09 -69.19 59.05
C VAL A 130 45.00 -69.20 57.84
N LEU A 131 44.79 -70.14 56.92
CA LEU A 131 45.57 -70.24 55.69
C LEU A 131 45.31 -69.04 54.78
N ASP A 132 46.34 -68.65 54.02
CA ASP A 132 46.13 -67.78 52.86
C ASP A 132 45.39 -68.60 51.78
N LEU A 133 44.20 -68.13 51.41
CA LEU A 133 43.29 -68.84 50.51
C LEU A 133 43.17 -68.09 49.17
N GLY A 134 44.31 -67.60 48.67
CA GLY A 134 44.47 -67.12 47.31
C GLY A 134 43.88 -65.74 47.08
N ALA A 135 42.87 -65.61 46.21
CA ALA A 135 42.42 -64.31 45.71
C ALA A 135 41.56 -63.50 46.71
N SER A 136 40.91 -64.17 47.67
CA SER A 136 39.84 -63.61 48.51
C SER A 136 40.18 -63.48 49.99
N ILE A 137 40.99 -64.36 50.56
CA ILE A 137 41.46 -64.26 51.96
C ILE A 137 42.98 -64.29 51.93
N VAL A 138 43.60 -63.18 52.34
CA VAL A 138 45.04 -62.95 52.22
C VAL A 138 45.60 -62.47 53.54
N ASP A 139 46.90 -62.69 53.76
CA ASP A 139 47.59 -62.09 54.90
C ASP A 139 47.59 -60.56 54.84
N SER A 140 47.54 -59.94 56.02
CA SER A 140 47.71 -58.49 56.19
C SER A 140 49.15 -58.10 55.82
N ALA A 141 49.39 -57.86 54.54
CA ALA A 141 50.69 -57.44 54.03
C ALA A 141 50.59 -56.00 53.55
N SER A 142 51.24 -55.07 54.25
CA SER A 142 51.88 -53.79 53.80
C SER A 142 51.17 -52.86 52.78
N THR A 143 49.95 -53.20 52.36
CA THR A 143 49.21 -52.61 51.22
C THR A 143 47.94 -51.91 51.69
N ILE A 144 47.62 -52.02 52.99
CA ILE A 144 46.47 -51.36 53.60
C ILE A 144 46.88 -49.93 53.97
N ALA A 145 46.01 -48.96 53.68
CA ALA A 145 46.26 -47.57 54.04
C ALA A 145 46.35 -47.40 55.58
N PRO A 146 47.31 -46.60 56.09
CA PRO A 146 47.54 -46.45 57.54
C PRO A 146 46.34 -45.83 58.28
N GLU A 147 45.40 -45.19 57.57
CA GLU A 147 44.14 -44.71 58.11
C GLU A 147 43.17 -45.85 58.52
N VAL A 148 43.29 -47.04 57.93
CA VAL A 148 42.41 -48.18 58.20
C VAL A 148 42.67 -48.78 59.59
N ASP A 149 43.93 -48.78 60.04
CA ASP A 149 44.29 -49.26 61.37
C ASP A 149 43.65 -48.45 62.49
N LYS A 150 43.40 -47.15 62.23
CA LYS A 150 42.79 -46.20 63.16
C LYS A 150 41.26 -46.28 63.23
N LEU A 151 40.63 -47.10 62.40
CA LEU A 151 39.16 -47.22 62.37
C LEU A 151 38.63 -47.85 63.67
N LYS A 152 37.57 -47.24 64.21
CA LYS A 152 36.82 -47.76 65.35
C LYS A 152 35.73 -48.74 64.90
N LEU A 153 35.15 -49.44 65.88
CA LEU A 153 34.00 -50.32 65.67
C LEU A 153 32.87 -49.57 64.94
N GLY A 154 32.41 -50.12 63.81
CA GLY A 154 31.32 -49.57 63.01
C GLY A 154 31.74 -48.51 61.98
N GLU A 155 32.96 -47.98 62.04
CA GLU A 155 33.45 -47.00 61.08
C GLU A 155 33.98 -47.67 59.80
N GLY A 156 33.56 -47.16 58.65
CA GLY A 156 34.08 -47.52 57.33
C GLY A 156 34.94 -46.40 56.75
N TYR A 157 35.89 -46.76 55.89
CA TYR A 157 36.78 -45.81 55.23
C TYR A 157 36.78 -45.98 53.72
N TRP A 158 36.52 -44.88 53.01
CA TRP A 158 36.64 -44.81 51.57
C TRP A 158 38.02 -44.25 51.20
N LEU A 159 38.92 -45.13 50.78
CA LEU A 159 40.20 -44.76 50.20
C LEU A 159 39.99 -44.30 48.75
N GLN A 160 40.49 -43.10 48.46
CA GLN A 160 40.41 -42.46 47.15
C GLN A 160 41.84 -42.37 46.59
N GLN A 161 42.13 -43.09 45.51
CA GLN A 161 43.45 -43.11 44.87
C GLN A 161 43.34 -42.75 43.40
N ILE A 162 44.22 -41.89 42.93
CA ILE A 162 44.38 -41.58 41.51
C ILE A 162 45.53 -42.41 40.97
N VAL A 163 45.21 -43.32 40.06
CA VAL A 163 46.16 -44.32 39.55
C VAL A 163 46.79 -43.87 38.22
N ASP A 164 46.16 -42.94 37.50
CA ASP A 164 46.62 -42.41 36.21
C ASP A 164 46.08 -40.98 35.94
N LYS A 165 46.48 -40.31 34.85
CA LYS A 165 45.92 -39.02 34.38
C LYS A 165 44.78 -39.19 33.34
N SER A 166 44.31 -40.41 33.10
CA SER A 166 43.23 -40.73 32.16
C SER A 166 41.83 -40.56 32.78
N SER A 167 40.76 -40.65 31.98
CA SER A 167 39.37 -40.51 32.44
C SER A 167 38.97 -41.54 33.51
N ASP A 168 39.57 -42.73 33.53
CA ASP A 168 39.31 -43.77 34.54
C ASP A 168 40.36 -43.75 35.68
N ALA A 169 40.86 -42.57 36.02
CA ALA A 169 41.93 -42.37 36.98
C ALA A 169 41.55 -42.71 38.44
N LEU A 170 40.29 -42.55 38.82
CA LEU A 170 39.86 -42.62 40.22
C LEU A 170 39.50 -44.03 40.64
N GLN A 171 40.35 -44.60 41.49
CA GLN A 171 40.16 -45.88 42.14
C GLN A 171 39.55 -45.66 43.52
N LEU A 172 38.35 -46.18 43.73
CA LEU A 172 37.67 -46.17 45.02
C LEU A 172 37.77 -47.55 45.68
N THR A 173 38.19 -47.57 46.93
CA THR A 173 38.30 -48.79 47.73
C THR A 173 37.69 -48.55 49.10
N TYR A 174 36.75 -49.40 49.48
CA TYR A 174 36.11 -49.37 50.78
C TYR A 174 36.78 -50.36 51.73
N TYR A 175 37.11 -49.89 52.93
CA TYR A 175 37.65 -50.70 54.02
C TYR A 175 36.74 -50.62 55.23
N LYS A 176 36.47 -51.77 55.86
CA LYS A 176 35.81 -51.82 57.17
C LYS A 176 36.25 -53.08 57.91
N LYS A 177 36.47 -52.94 59.22
CA LYS A 177 36.93 -54.02 60.10
C LYS A 177 35.83 -55.09 60.25
N LEU A 178 36.27 -56.34 60.37
CA LEU A 178 35.43 -57.49 60.68
C LEU A 178 35.69 -57.91 62.12
N TYR A 179 34.62 -58.24 62.83
CA TYR A 179 34.66 -58.69 64.23
C TYR A 179 34.06 -60.10 64.38
N ASN A 180 34.46 -60.80 65.44
CA ASN A 180 33.82 -62.07 65.82
C ASN A 180 32.33 -61.89 66.15
N GLU A 181 31.60 -63.00 66.34
CA GLU A 181 30.14 -62.97 66.55
C GLU A 181 29.69 -62.08 67.73
N ASP A 182 30.52 -62.00 68.78
CA ASP A 182 30.26 -61.18 69.97
C ASP A 182 30.75 -59.73 69.85
N PHE A 183 31.32 -59.34 68.71
CA PHE A 183 31.94 -58.02 68.48
C PHE A 183 33.03 -57.64 69.50
N THR A 184 33.70 -58.64 70.09
CA THR A 184 34.73 -58.46 71.12
C THR A 184 36.15 -58.46 70.56
N GLN A 185 36.40 -59.13 69.43
CA GLN A 185 37.72 -59.26 68.81
C GLN A 185 37.68 -58.92 67.32
N GLU A 186 38.70 -58.19 66.85
CA GLU A 186 38.94 -57.93 65.43
C GLU A 186 39.50 -59.22 64.79
N ILE A 187 38.81 -59.73 63.77
CA ILE A 187 39.15 -61.00 63.11
C ILE A 187 39.70 -60.80 61.69
N GLY A 188 39.50 -59.61 61.11
CA GLY A 188 40.00 -59.27 59.78
C GLY A 188 39.57 -57.89 59.32
N ILE A 189 39.97 -57.53 58.10
CA ILE A 189 39.55 -56.29 57.43
C ILE A 189 38.99 -56.65 56.06
N LEU A 190 37.78 -56.18 55.75
CA LEU A 190 37.18 -56.34 54.43
C LEU A 190 37.61 -55.18 53.52
N GLU A 191 38.15 -55.50 52.35
CA GLU A 191 38.40 -54.61 51.21
C GLU A 191 37.34 -54.87 50.14
N ILE A 192 36.58 -53.84 49.75
CA ILE A 192 35.76 -53.85 48.54
C ILE A 192 36.34 -52.81 47.58
N ARG A 193 36.95 -53.29 46.51
CA ARG A 193 37.55 -52.48 45.46
C ARG A 193 36.57 -52.34 44.30
N LEU A 194 36.28 -51.10 43.92
CA LEU A 194 35.42 -50.81 42.77
C LEU A 194 36.21 -50.84 41.46
N LYS A 195 35.52 -51.04 40.34
CA LYS A 195 36.12 -50.88 39.01
C LYS A 195 36.48 -49.42 38.79
N ARG A 196 37.58 -49.18 38.06
CA ARG A 196 38.08 -47.83 37.75
C ARG A 196 37.05 -46.97 37.02
N ASN A 197 36.24 -47.58 36.18
CA ASN A 197 35.17 -46.93 35.44
C ASN A 197 33.87 -46.75 36.24
N PHE A 198 33.86 -46.99 37.56
CA PHE A 198 32.65 -46.82 38.39
C PHE A 198 32.10 -45.39 38.30
N VAL A 199 32.97 -44.40 38.47
CA VAL A 199 32.55 -43.00 38.46
C VAL A 199 32.16 -42.56 37.06
N SER A 200 32.97 -42.90 36.04
CA SER A 200 32.67 -42.57 34.64
C SER A 200 31.37 -43.24 34.15
N SER A 201 31.11 -44.50 34.48
CA SER A 201 29.87 -45.21 34.13
C SER A 201 28.62 -44.64 34.81
N LEU A 202 28.73 -44.17 36.07
CA LEU A 202 27.62 -43.49 36.75
C LEU A 202 27.32 -42.12 36.13
N LEU A 203 28.35 -41.38 35.72
CA LEU A 203 28.17 -40.11 35.03
C LEU A 203 27.53 -40.33 33.65
N HIS A 204 28.01 -41.32 32.89
CA HIS A 204 27.46 -41.70 31.58
C HIS A 204 25.99 -42.14 31.62
N SER A 205 25.60 -42.93 32.61
CA SER A 205 24.24 -43.49 32.70
C SER A 205 23.19 -42.44 33.09
N ASN A 206 23.58 -41.42 33.84
CA ASN A 206 22.69 -40.35 34.29
C ASN A 206 22.71 -39.10 33.40
N ASP A 207 23.76 -38.88 32.62
CA ASP A 207 23.79 -37.90 31.52
C ASP A 207 24.22 -38.56 30.19
N PRO A 208 23.39 -39.44 29.60
CA PRO A 208 23.69 -40.11 28.34
C PRO A 208 23.72 -39.15 27.15
N SER A 209 23.14 -37.95 27.31
CA SER A 209 23.14 -36.88 26.31
C SER A 209 24.44 -36.10 26.35
N GLY A 210 25.07 -36.02 27.53
CA GLY A 210 26.46 -35.64 27.78
C GLY A 210 26.93 -34.41 27.02
N ALA A 211 26.04 -33.46 26.78
CA ALA A 211 26.33 -32.29 25.98
C ALA A 211 27.33 -31.42 26.78
N ASN A 212 28.62 -31.61 26.46
CA ASN A 212 29.82 -30.88 26.89
C ASN A 212 30.00 -30.58 28.39
N ALA A 213 29.45 -31.36 29.31
CA ALA A 213 29.75 -31.20 30.74
C ALA A 213 31.09 -31.87 31.10
N HIS A 214 32.00 -31.11 31.71
CA HIS A 214 33.25 -31.59 32.29
C HIS A 214 33.06 -31.83 33.78
N TYR A 215 33.24 -33.08 34.20
CA TYR A 215 33.09 -33.46 35.60
C TYR A 215 34.44 -33.50 36.31
N PHE A 216 34.51 -32.81 37.45
CA PHE A 216 35.67 -32.77 38.33
C PHE A 216 35.31 -33.36 39.69
N TYR A 217 36.27 -34.02 40.31
CA TYR A 217 36.14 -34.50 41.69
C TYR A 217 37.24 -33.90 42.53
N VAL A 218 36.83 -33.18 43.56
CA VAL A 218 37.74 -32.40 44.41
C VAL A 218 37.64 -32.89 45.83
N THR A 219 38.78 -33.19 46.45
CA THR A 219 38.86 -33.68 47.83
C THR A 219 39.32 -32.55 48.77
N ASP A 220 38.95 -32.63 50.06
CA ASP A 220 39.21 -31.57 51.06
C ASP A 220 40.70 -31.43 51.47
N LYS A 221 41.57 -32.39 51.11
CA LYS A 221 43.00 -32.42 51.50
C LYS A 221 43.90 -31.41 50.76
N SER A 222 43.35 -30.29 50.27
CA SER A 222 44.09 -29.11 49.76
C SER A 222 45.02 -29.33 48.54
N ASN A 223 45.01 -30.50 47.91
CA ASN A 223 45.60 -30.71 46.59
C ASN A 223 44.48 -30.82 45.58
N VAL A 224 44.51 -29.94 44.57
CA VAL A 224 43.65 -30.06 43.38
C VAL A 224 44.05 -31.34 42.66
N LEU A 225 43.45 -32.45 43.07
CA LEU A 225 43.42 -33.68 42.30
C LEU A 225 42.30 -33.54 41.26
N GLY A 226 42.33 -32.46 40.48
CA GLY A 226 41.39 -32.15 39.42
C GLY A 226 41.69 -33.02 38.21
N THR A 227 41.49 -34.33 38.33
CA THR A 227 41.43 -35.21 37.17
C THR A 227 40.11 -34.95 36.46
N ASN A 228 40.16 -34.70 35.15
CA ASN A 228 39.00 -34.80 34.26
C ASN A 228 38.50 -36.25 34.37
N LEU A 229 37.58 -36.53 35.29
CA LEU A 229 37.04 -37.87 35.49
C LEU A 229 36.27 -38.35 34.27
N PHE A 230 35.74 -37.42 33.49
CA PHE A 230 34.95 -37.79 32.33
C PHE A 230 34.75 -36.60 31.38
N THR A 231 34.87 -36.83 30.07
CA THR A 231 34.64 -35.84 29.00
C THR A 231 33.93 -36.54 27.85
N VAL A 232 32.65 -36.19 27.62
CA VAL A 232 31.80 -36.89 26.62
C VAL A 232 32.07 -36.43 25.19
N SER A 233 32.54 -35.20 24.97
CA SER A 233 32.45 -34.62 23.60
C SER A 233 33.58 -33.70 23.13
N LYS A 234 34.37 -33.04 24.00
CA LYS A 234 35.54 -32.26 23.57
C LYS A 234 36.71 -32.42 24.54
N PRO A 235 37.84 -33.03 24.14
CA PRO A 235 38.97 -33.27 25.03
C PRO A 235 39.63 -31.98 25.57
N ASP A 236 39.45 -30.84 24.90
CA ASP A 236 40.07 -29.56 25.28
C ASP A 236 39.03 -28.50 25.62
N MET A 237 38.76 -28.32 26.91
CA MET A 237 38.34 -27.00 27.42
C MET A 237 39.63 -26.26 27.83
N PRO A 238 40.02 -25.17 27.15
CA PRO A 238 41.23 -24.44 27.47
C PRO A 238 41.01 -23.62 28.75
N LEU A 239 40.98 -24.29 29.89
CA LEU A 239 41.05 -23.65 31.21
C LEU A 239 42.50 -23.26 31.45
N THR A 240 42.79 -21.97 31.57
CA THR A 240 44.11 -21.55 32.06
C THR A 240 44.26 -21.90 33.55
N ALA A 241 45.51 -21.91 34.04
CA ALA A 241 45.77 -22.14 35.47
C ALA A 241 45.04 -21.13 36.38
N GLY A 242 44.83 -19.89 35.90
CA GLY A 242 44.04 -18.88 36.59
C GLY A 242 42.55 -19.19 36.65
N ASP A 243 41.96 -19.69 35.56
CA ASP A 243 40.55 -20.12 35.51
C ASP A 243 40.30 -21.25 36.52
N GLN A 244 41.23 -22.20 36.60
CA GLN A 244 41.19 -23.29 37.57
C GLN A 244 41.21 -22.78 39.02
N GLU A 245 42.12 -21.87 39.36
CA GLU A 245 42.25 -21.33 40.72
C GLU A 245 40.98 -20.57 41.16
N GLN A 246 40.35 -19.82 40.25
CA GLN A 246 39.10 -19.11 40.50
C GLN A 246 37.91 -20.07 40.70
N ILE A 247 37.85 -21.15 39.92
CA ILE A 247 36.80 -22.17 40.04
C ILE A 247 36.97 -22.97 41.34
N PHE A 248 38.19 -23.42 41.67
CA PHE A 248 38.44 -24.24 42.85
C PHE A 248 38.32 -23.45 44.17
N SER A 249 38.63 -22.15 44.18
CA SER A 249 38.41 -21.28 45.36
C SER A 249 36.92 -21.06 45.68
N SER A 250 36.04 -21.15 44.68
CA SER A 250 34.60 -20.99 44.85
C SER A 250 33.88 -22.20 45.47
N ILE A 251 34.56 -23.34 45.60
CA ILE A 251 33.99 -24.60 46.15
C ILE A 251 33.42 -24.39 47.55
N LYS A 252 34.09 -23.56 48.37
CA LYS A 252 33.70 -23.28 49.75
C LYS A 252 32.50 -22.31 49.88
N MET A 253 32.06 -21.68 48.80
CA MET A 253 30.91 -20.76 48.86
C MET A 253 29.59 -21.53 48.96
N PRO A 254 28.55 -21.03 49.65
CA PRO A 254 27.29 -21.76 49.85
C PRO A 254 26.35 -21.78 48.64
N ARG A 255 26.77 -21.31 47.46
CA ARG A 255 25.90 -21.27 46.26
C ARG A 255 25.92 -22.60 45.50
N PRO A 256 24.76 -23.15 45.10
CA PRO A 256 24.68 -24.45 44.41
C PRO A 256 25.12 -24.41 42.94
N TYR A 257 25.02 -23.23 42.30
CA TYR A 257 25.56 -22.97 40.98
C TYR A 257 26.20 -21.59 40.89
N GLN A 258 27.13 -21.41 39.95
CA GLN A 258 27.79 -20.14 39.68
C GLN A 258 28.25 -20.06 38.22
N TYR A 259 28.13 -18.86 37.63
CA TYR A 259 28.68 -18.55 36.33
C TYR A 259 30.13 -18.06 36.47
N PHE A 260 31.00 -18.52 35.58
CA PHE A 260 32.38 -18.08 35.47
C PHE A 260 32.66 -17.67 34.03
N GLU A 261 33.24 -16.49 33.83
CA GLU A 261 33.90 -16.19 32.56
C GLU A 261 35.26 -16.89 32.56
N ALA A 262 35.46 -17.81 31.64
CA ALA A 262 36.75 -18.45 31.40
C ALA A 262 37.29 -18.07 30.03
N SER A 263 38.57 -18.37 29.80
CA SER A 263 39.28 -18.09 28.54
C SER A 263 38.57 -18.65 27.29
N GLY A 264 37.74 -19.69 27.46
CA GLY A 264 36.98 -20.37 26.41
C GLY A 264 35.47 -20.04 26.34
N GLY A 265 34.98 -19.06 27.10
CA GLY A 265 33.56 -18.69 27.14
C GLY A 265 32.96 -18.70 28.55
N GLU A 266 31.68 -18.35 28.67
CA GLU A 266 30.97 -18.38 29.95
C GLU A 266 30.63 -19.84 30.32
N LEU A 267 30.98 -20.23 31.54
CA LEU A 267 30.82 -21.57 32.08
C LEU A 267 29.82 -21.57 33.21
N LEU A 268 28.89 -22.51 33.18
CA LEU A 268 28.03 -22.82 34.30
C LEU A 268 28.70 -23.92 35.15
N MET A 269 28.97 -23.59 36.41
CA MET A 269 29.43 -24.55 37.42
C MET A 269 28.28 -24.98 38.30
N ASN A 270 28.06 -26.28 38.41
CA ASN A 270 27.18 -26.91 39.40
C ASN A 270 28.01 -27.82 40.32
N LYS A 271 27.60 -27.97 41.58
CA LYS A 271 28.34 -28.82 42.53
C LYS A 271 27.44 -29.68 43.41
N PHE A 272 27.99 -30.82 43.81
CA PHE A 272 27.39 -31.75 44.75
C PHE A 272 28.45 -32.23 45.75
N GLN A 273 28.18 -32.05 47.04
CA GLN A 273 29.07 -32.53 48.09
C GLN A 273 28.75 -34.00 48.40
N VAL A 274 29.80 -34.79 48.61
CA VAL A 274 29.75 -36.19 49.04
C VAL A 274 30.32 -36.23 50.46
N PRO A 275 29.48 -36.06 51.51
CA PRO A 275 29.97 -35.95 52.89
C PRO A 275 30.77 -37.17 53.34
N LYS A 276 30.34 -38.37 52.92
CA LYS A 276 31.00 -39.67 53.25
C LYS A 276 32.47 -39.75 52.80
N MET A 277 32.88 -38.94 51.83
CA MET A 277 34.22 -38.96 51.24
C MET A 277 34.98 -37.65 51.44
N SER A 278 34.37 -36.64 52.09
CA SER A 278 34.91 -35.28 52.14
C SER A 278 35.33 -34.78 50.75
N ALA A 279 34.48 -35.05 49.76
CA ALA A 279 34.73 -34.77 48.36
C ALA A 279 33.56 -34.01 47.74
N THR A 280 33.82 -33.25 46.69
CA THR A 280 32.82 -32.50 45.92
C THR A 280 32.93 -32.90 44.45
N ILE A 281 31.81 -33.32 43.88
CA ILE A 281 31.66 -33.51 42.43
C ILE A 281 31.22 -32.17 41.84
N MET A 282 31.92 -31.69 40.83
CA MET A 282 31.58 -30.47 40.10
C MET A 282 31.31 -30.81 38.64
N ALA A 283 30.32 -30.15 38.05
CA ALA A 283 30.05 -30.19 36.62
C ALA A 283 30.25 -28.78 36.06
N LEU A 284 31.14 -28.67 35.07
CA LEU A 284 31.40 -27.44 34.32
C LEU A 284 30.82 -27.60 32.92
N THR A 285 29.84 -26.78 32.58
CA THR A 285 29.14 -26.86 31.29
C THR A 285 29.27 -25.54 30.53
N PRO A 286 29.77 -25.53 29.29
CA PRO A 286 29.76 -24.34 28.44
C PRO A 286 28.35 -23.83 28.20
N THR A 287 28.13 -22.53 28.33
CA THR A 287 26.82 -21.92 27.99
C THR A 287 26.61 -21.82 26.49
N ASP A 288 27.64 -21.97 25.66
CA ASP A 288 27.55 -21.90 24.19
C ASP A 288 26.55 -22.89 23.58
N GLU A 289 26.42 -24.10 24.13
CA GLU A 289 25.43 -25.08 23.65
C GLU A 289 23.99 -24.65 23.92
N LEU A 290 23.76 -23.99 25.05
CA LEU A 290 22.48 -23.36 25.39
C LEU A 290 22.13 -22.37 24.29
N PHE A 291 23.11 -21.56 23.89
CA PHE A 291 22.95 -20.60 22.82
C PHE A 291 22.81 -21.24 21.46
N GLN A 292 23.41 -22.38 21.10
CA GLN A 292 23.23 -22.92 19.75
C GLN A 292 21.78 -23.35 19.46
N ARG A 293 21.13 -24.07 20.40
CA ARG A 293 19.73 -24.50 20.25
C ARG A 293 18.75 -23.32 20.44
N THR A 294 19.08 -22.39 21.33
CA THR A 294 18.27 -21.18 21.55
C THR A 294 18.43 -20.18 20.40
N ASN A 295 19.62 -20.06 19.80
CA ASN A 295 19.91 -19.15 18.69
C ASN A 295 19.22 -19.58 17.40
N SER A 296 18.95 -20.87 17.17
CA SER A 296 18.16 -21.28 16.02
C SER A 296 16.69 -20.86 16.19
N LEU A 297 16.10 -21.07 17.37
CA LEU A 297 14.76 -20.61 17.71
C LEU A 297 14.66 -19.09 17.65
N VAL A 298 15.59 -18.38 18.29
CA VAL A 298 15.70 -16.91 18.25
C VAL A 298 15.82 -16.41 16.80
N ARG A 299 16.70 -16.99 15.98
CA ARG A 299 16.82 -16.62 14.56
C ARG A 299 15.50 -16.82 13.83
N TRP A 300 14.80 -17.92 14.09
CA TRP A 300 13.48 -18.17 13.50
C TRP A 300 12.46 -17.11 13.92
N TYR A 301 12.40 -16.76 15.20
CA TYR A 301 11.54 -15.68 15.69
C TYR A 301 11.89 -14.31 15.08
N VAL A 302 13.17 -13.96 14.98
CA VAL A 302 13.63 -12.73 14.34
C VAL A 302 13.21 -12.71 12.86
N LEU A 303 13.34 -13.82 12.15
CA LEU A 303 12.89 -13.96 10.76
C LEU A 303 11.38 -13.80 10.63
N VAL A 304 10.59 -14.37 11.55
CA VAL A 304 9.12 -14.19 11.56
C VAL A 304 8.73 -12.74 11.80
N ILE A 305 9.34 -12.08 12.79
CA ILE A 305 9.09 -10.66 13.08
C ILE A 305 9.49 -9.80 11.87
N ALA A 306 10.64 -10.08 11.25
CA ALA A 306 11.10 -9.38 10.06
C ALA A 306 10.13 -9.59 8.87
N ALA A 307 9.68 -10.82 8.63
CA ALA A 307 8.69 -11.11 7.60
C ALA A 307 7.37 -10.38 7.85
N LEU A 308 6.89 -10.37 9.10
CA LEU A 308 5.67 -9.68 9.50
C LEU A 308 5.79 -8.16 9.34
N LEU A 309 6.96 -7.59 9.64
CA LEU A 309 7.28 -6.19 9.37
C LEU A 309 7.27 -5.86 7.88
N VAL A 310 7.83 -6.74 7.03
CA VAL A 310 7.80 -6.57 5.57
C VAL A 310 6.36 -6.60 5.06
N ILE A 311 5.53 -7.53 5.55
CA ILE A 311 4.11 -7.62 5.18
C ILE A 311 3.34 -6.37 5.62
N LEU A 312 3.50 -5.94 6.89
CA LEU A 312 2.88 -4.72 7.40
C LEU A 312 3.35 -3.46 6.66
N SER A 313 4.65 -3.39 6.34
CA SER A 313 5.22 -2.30 5.53
C SER A 313 4.63 -2.28 4.12
N GLY A 314 4.47 -3.45 3.50
CA GLY A 314 3.85 -3.59 2.18
C GLY A 314 2.39 -3.15 2.18
N ALA A 315 1.60 -3.63 3.16
CA ALA A 315 0.20 -3.25 3.31
C ALA A 315 0.04 -1.73 3.58
N TYR A 316 0.89 -1.17 4.45
CA TYR A 316 0.93 0.27 4.70
C TYR A 316 1.30 1.06 3.44
N PHE A 317 2.28 0.59 2.67
CA PHE A 317 2.71 1.25 1.44
C PHE A 317 1.63 1.20 0.35
N VAL A 318 0.95 0.07 0.15
CA VAL A 318 -0.13 -0.07 -0.84
C VAL A 318 -1.29 0.86 -0.50
N THR A 319 -1.80 0.81 0.73
CA THR A 319 -2.90 1.68 1.19
C THR A 319 -2.53 3.16 1.12
N PHE A 320 -1.29 3.52 1.47
CA PHE A 320 -0.78 4.88 1.35
C PHE A 320 -0.69 5.34 -0.12
N SER A 321 -0.10 4.51 -0.98
CA SER A 321 0.12 4.85 -2.39
C SER A 321 -1.20 5.08 -3.11
N THR A 322 -2.22 4.26 -2.86
CA THR A 322 -3.54 4.41 -3.48
C THR A 322 -4.22 5.72 -3.09
N VAL A 323 -4.22 6.08 -1.80
CA VAL A 323 -4.84 7.32 -1.31
C VAL A 323 -4.12 8.55 -1.85
N VAL A 324 -2.79 8.59 -1.75
CA VAL A 324 -2.01 9.75 -2.22
C VAL A 324 -2.10 9.92 -3.73
N GLN A 325 -2.05 8.83 -4.50
CA GLN A 325 -2.20 8.90 -5.95
C GLN A 325 -3.57 9.43 -6.35
N ARG A 326 -4.66 9.01 -5.69
CA ARG A 326 -6.02 9.54 -5.97
C ARG A 326 -6.12 11.03 -5.70
N ILE A 327 -5.59 11.51 -4.57
CA ILE A 327 -5.56 12.95 -4.24
C ILE A 327 -4.72 13.73 -5.26
N LEU A 328 -3.54 13.21 -5.63
CA LEU A 328 -2.66 13.88 -6.59
C LEU A 328 -3.24 13.90 -8.00
N LYS A 329 -3.92 12.82 -8.43
CA LYS A 329 -4.63 12.78 -9.71
C LYS A 329 -5.74 13.83 -9.74
N LEU A 330 -6.57 13.89 -8.71
CA LEU A 330 -7.61 14.91 -8.58
C LEU A 330 -7.02 16.32 -8.58
N GLY A 331 -5.97 16.56 -7.78
CA GLY A 331 -5.31 17.86 -7.71
C GLY A 331 -4.64 18.28 -9.04
N ARG A 332 -4.08 17.31 -9.80
CA ARG A 332 -3.56 17.57 -11.16
C ARG A 332 -4.70 17.91 -12.12
N HIS A 333 -5.79 17.14 -12.09
CA HIS A 333 -6.97 17.38 -12.92
C HIS A 333 -7.56 18.76 -12.66
N MET A 334 -7.72 19.16 -11.39
CA MET A 334 -8.15 20.52 -11.01
C MET A 334 -7.24 21.61 -11.58
N ARG A 335 -5.92 21.35 -11.67
CA ARG A 335 -4.95 22.34 -12.19
C ARG A 335 -4.96 22.43 -13.71
N THR A 336 -5.15 21.32 -14.42
CA THR A 336 -5.10 21.28 -15.89
C THR A 336 -6.45 21.53 -16.55
N ASN A 337 -7.54 21.07 -15.94
CA ASN A 337 -8.88 21.08 -16.53
C ASN A 337 -9.84 21.88 -15.64
N LEU A 338 -9.88 23.19 -15.84
CA LEU A 338 -10.63 24.13 -14.99
C LEU A 338 -12.17 24.01 -15.09
N LEU A 339 -12.68 23.36 -16.14
CA LEU A 339 -14.12 23.25 -16.44
C LEU A 339 -14.58 21.79 -16.66
N ALA A 340 -13.68 20.80 -16.51
CA ALA A 340 -14.05 19.41 -16.74
C ALA A 340 -14.31 18.68 -15.43
N ARG A 341 -15.40 17.90 -15.41
CA ARG A 341 -15.69 16.94 -14.34
C ARG A 341 -14.62 15.86 -14.27
N TYR A 342 -14.42 15.31 -13.08
CA TYR A 342 -13.53 14.18 -12.86
C TYR A 342 -14.38 12.90 -12.67
N ASP A 343 -14.33 12.00 -13.66
CA ASP A 343 -15.21 10.83 -13.74
C ASP A 343 -14.53 9.50 -13.33
N GLU A 344 -13.25 9.52 -12.94
CA GLU A 344 -12.48 8.30 -12.66
C GLU A 344 -12.72 7.68 -11.26
N ASP A 345 -13.40 8.36 -10.34
CA ASP A 345 -13.53 7.86 -8.96
C ASP A 345 -14.86 7.16 -8.68
N ARG A 346 -14.80 5.85 -8.38
CA ARG A 346 -15.95 4.99 -8.04
C ARG A 346 -16.00 4.58 -6.56
N GLY A 347 -15.16 5.18 -5.72
CA GLY A 347 -15.16 4.92 -4.28
C GLY A 347 -16.40 5.48 -3.57
N SER A 348 -16.61 5.06 -2.31
CA SER A 348 -17.59 5.64 -1.38
C SER A 348 -16.92 6.24 -0.12
N ASP A 349 -15.62 6.48 -0.20
CA ASP A 349 -14.79 7.00 0.89
C ASP A 349 -14.73 8.54 0.91
N GLU A 350 -13.98 9.10 1.86
CA GLU A 350 -13.83 10.55 2.04
C GLU A 350 -13.24 11.23 0.78
N ILE A 351 -12.46 10.50 -0.01
CA ILE A 351 -11.93 11.00 -1.28
C ILE A 351 -13.04 11.10 -2.33
N ALA A 352 -13.92 10.12 -2.42
CA ALA A 352 -15.10 10.18 -3.29
C ALA A 352 -16.04 11.33 -2.90
N PHE A 353 -16.21 11.60 -1.61
CA PHE A 353 -16.95 12.78 -1.13
C PHE A 353 -16.30 14.10 -1.60
N LEU A 354 -14.96 14.17 -1.63
CA LEU A 354 -14.24 15.33 -2.11
C LEU A 354 -14.36 15.50 -3.64
N VAL A 355 -14.34 14.40 -4.40
CA VAL A 355 -14.59 14.38 -5.84
C VAL A 355 -16.00 14.85 -6.18
N SER A 356 -17.02 14.36 -5.48
CA SER A 356 -18.42 14.76 -5.72
C SER A 356 -18.66 16.24 -5.40
N SER A 357 -18.03 16.74 -4.33
CA SER A 357 -18.05 18.17 -3.98
C SER A 357 -17.40 19.02 -5.07
N TYR A 358 -16.26 18.60 -5.60
CA TYR A 358 -15.60 19.26 -6.73
C TYR A 358 -16.49 19.26 -7.99
N ASN A 359 -17.06 18.12 -8.38
CA ASN A 359 -17.92 18.02 -9.57
C ASN A 359 -19.19 18.87 -9.44
N THR A 360 -19.74 19.00 -8.22
CA THR A 360 -20.86 19.89 -7.93
C THR A 360 -20.47 21.36 -8.11
N MET A 361 -19.27 21.75 -7.66
CA MET A 361 -18.74 23.09 -7.86
C MET A 361 -18.55 23.42 -9.34
N ILE A 362 -17.99 22.49 -10.12
CA ILE A 362 -17.84 22.66 -11.58
C ILE A 362 -19.20 22.85 -12.26
N THR A 363 -20.18 22.03 -11.91
CA THR A 363 -21.54 22.14 -12.48
C THR A 363 -22.18 23.50 -12.18
N ARG A 364 -22.03 24.01 -10.95
CA ARG A 364 -22.51 25.37 -10.62
C ARG A 364 -21.78 26.46 -11.39
N ASN A 365 -20.49 26.28 -11.66
CA ASN A 365 -19.71 27.23 -12.43
C ASN A 365 -20.19 27.27 -13.90
N ASP A 366 -20.45 26.11 -14.50
CA ASP A 366 -21.02 26.02 -15.85
C ASP A 366 -22.40 26.70 -15.93
N GLU A 367 -23.27 26.47 -14.93
CA GLU A 367 -24.57 27.15 -14.84
C GLU A 367 -24.44 28.67 -14.72
N LEU A 368 -23.47 29.16 -13.95
CA LEU A 368 -23.20 30.59 -13.80
C LEU A 368 -22.64 31.20 -15.09
N MET A 369 -21.71 30.52 -15.77
CA MET A 369 -21.21 30.95 -17.06
C MET A 369 -22.34 31.07 -18.09
N SER A 370 -23.19 30.05 -18.20
CA SER A 370 -24.34 30.09 -19.11
C SER A 370 -25.30 31.24 -18.81
N LYS A 371 -25.57 31.52 -17.52
CA LYS A 371 -26.39 32.67 -17.12
C LYS A 371 -25.75 34.01 -17.51
N ILE A 372 -24.44 34.14 -17.37
CA ILE A 372 -23.71 35.35 -17.78
C ILE A 372 -23.83 35.54 -19.29
N ASP A 373 -23.64 34.49 -20.09
CA ASP A 373 -23.71 34.56 -21.55
C ASP A 373 -25.12 34.99 -22.03
N ILE A 374 -26.17 34.38 -21.48
CA ILE A 374 -27.57 34.75 -21.79
C ILE A 374 -27.83 36.21 -21.39
N SER A 375 -27.32 36.65 -20.25
CA SER A 375 -27.47 38.03 -19.78
C SER A 375 -26.79 39.02 -20.73
N GLN A 376 -25.58 38.71 -21.22
CA GLN A 376 -24.87 39.55 -22.19
C GLN A 376 -25.60 39.65 -23.52
N LEU A 377 -26.16 38.54 -24.03
CA LEU A 377 -26.98 38.55 -25.24
C LEU A 377 -28.20 39.45 -25.11
N ARG A 378 -28.93 39.34 -23.99
CA ARG A 378 -30.09 40.20 -23.70
C ARG A 378 -29.70 41.68 -23.58
N GLN A 379 -28.55 41.99 -22.99
CA GLN A 379 -28.05 43.37 -22.93
C GLN A 379 -27.76 43.92 -24.32
N LYS A 380 -27.12 43.14 -25.20
CA LYS A 380 -26.85 43.54 -26.58
C LYS A 380 -28.14 43.80 -27.36
N GLU A 381 -29.14 42.93 -27.21
CA GLU A 381 -30.44 43.07 -27.85
C GLU A 381 -31.19 44.32 -27.36
N ALA A 382 -31.21 44.56 -26.05
CA ALA A 382 -31.81 45.76 -25.47
C ALA A 382 -31.11 47.05 -25.95
N ALA A 383 -29.77 47.04 -26.03
CA ALA A 383 -28.99 48.17 -26.55
C ALA A 383 -29.30 48.44 -28.04
N TYR A 384 -29.42 47.38 -28.84
CA TYR A 384 -29.82 47.49 -30.25
C TYR A 384 -31.21 48.11 -30.42
N LEU A 385 -32.21 47.64 -29.65
CA LEU A 385 -33.57 48.18 -29.68
C LEU A 385 -33.62 49.64 -29.21
N ALA A 386 -32.85 50.00 -28.19
CA ALA A 386 -32.75 51.38 -27.70
C ALA A 386 -32.15 52.31 -28.77
N LEU A 387 -31.10 51.86 -29.48
CA LEU A 387 -30.50 52.61 -30.59
C LEU A 387 -31.50 52.82 -31.73
N GLN A 388 -32.27 51.78 -32.09
CA GLN A 388 -33.31 51.88 -33.11
C GLN A 388 -34.43 52.87 -32.74
N ALA A 389 -34.79 52.95 -31.45
CA ALA A 389 -35.81 53.87 -30.96
C ALA A 389 -35.39 55.35 -30.97
N GLN A 390 -34.10 55.66 -31.10
CA GLN A 390 -33.60 57.04 -31.11
C GLN A 390 -33.97 57.81 -32.39
N ILE A 391 -34.35 57.12 -33.48
CA ILE A 391 -34.94 57.73 -34.67
C ILE A 391 -36.43 57.97 -34.38
N ASN A 392 -36.85 59.22 -34.10
CA ASN A 392 -38.25 59.56 -33.88
C ASN A 392 -39.00 59.68 -35.22
N PRO A 393 -39.86 58.71 -35.62
CA PRO A 393 -40.52 58.75 -36.92
C PRO A 393 -41.46 59.95 -37.04
N HIS A 394 -42.07 60.37 -35.93
CA HIS A 394 -42.99 61.49 -35.89
C HIS A 394 -42.32 62.82 -36.21
N PHE A 395 -41.07 63.03 -35.78
CA PHE A 395 -40.31 64.23 -36.14
C PHE A 395 -40.10 64.32 -37.66
N ILE A 396 -39.76 63.21 -38.31
CA ILE A 396 -39.56 63.15 -39.76
C ILE A 396 -40.87 63.38 -40.52
N TYR A 397 -41.98 62.75 -40.11
CA TYR A 397 -43.28 63.00 -40.74
C TYR A 397 -43.72 64.45 -40.61
N ASN A 398 -43.58 65.02 -39.41
CA ASN A 398 -43.96 66.41 -39.17
C ASN A 398 -43.12 67.38 -39.99
N GLY A 399 -41.81 67.13 -40.12
CA GLY A 399 -40.94 67.91 -40.99
C GLY A 399 -41.38 67.86 -42.45
N LEU A 400 -41.67 66.67 -42.98
CA LEU A 400 -42.09 66.50 -44.37
C LEU A 400 -43.47 67.10 -44.66
N GLU A 401 -44.43 66.96 -43.75
CA GLU A 401 -45.74 67.58 -43.88
C GLU A 401 -45.67 69.10 -43.81
N ALA A 402 -44.82 69.67 -42.95
CA ALA A 402 -44.61 71.12 -42.89
C ALA A 402 -44.05 71.66 -44.22
N ILE A 403 -43.08 70.98 -44.81
CA ILE A 403 -42.52 71.36 -46.12
C ILE A 403 -43.58 71.17 -47.22
N ARG A 404 -44.41 70.10 -47.16
CA ARG A 404 -45.49 69.86 -48.12
C ARG A 404 -46.50 71.01 -48.12
N MET A 405 -46.96 71.44 -46.95
CA MET A 405 -47.87 72.57 -46.82
C MET A 405 -47.27 73.87 -47.37
N ALA A 406 -45.97 74.12 -47.12
CA ALA A 406 -45.26 75.27 -47.68
C ALA A 406 -45.14 75.22 -49.22
N ALA A 407 -45.02 74.02 -49.81
CA ALA A 407 -45.02 73.85 -51.26
C ALA A 407 -46.41 74.10 -51.87
N GLU A 408 -47.49 73.63 -51.21
CA GLU A 408 -48.87 73.91 -51.63
C GLU A 408 -49.19 75.40 -51.58
N GLU A 409 -48.72 76.12 -50.55
CA GLU A 409 -48.89 77.57 -50.42
C GLU A 409 -48.15 78.39 -51.49
N ASN A 410 -47.01 77.88 -51.99
CA ASN A 410 -46.25 78.47 -53.09
C ASN A 410 -46.76 78.06 -54.49
N GLU A 411 -47.94 77.43 -54.57
CA GLU A 411 -48.54 76.93 -55.82
C GLU A 411 -47.61 75.96 -56.61
N ASP A 412 -46.80 75.16 -55.90
CA ASP A 412 -45.92 74.14 -56.47
C ASP A 412 -46.48 72.72 -56.21
N PRO A 413 -47.44 72.25 -57.03
CA PRO A 413 -48.10 70.97 -56.82
C PRO A 413 -47.14 69.77 -57.02
N ASP A 414 -46.08 69.92 -57.81
CA ASP A 414 -45.11 68.85 -58.08
C ASP A 414 -44.24 68.58 -56.85
N VAL A 415 -43.76 69.63 -56.18
CA VAL A 415 -43.01 69.50 -54.92
C VAL A 415 -43.90 68.96 -53.80
N ALA A 416 -45.16 69.43 -53.70
CA ALA A 416 -46.11 68.91 -52.72
C ALA A 416 -46.39 67.42 -52.90
N LYS A 417 -46.60 66.98 -54.15
CA LYS A 417 -46.83 65.57 -54.50
C LYS A 417 -45.61 64.70 -54.20
N MET A 418 -44.40 65.19 -54.50
CA MET A 418 -43.16 64.50 -54.19
C MET A 418 -42.95 64.33 -52.68
N LEU A 419 -43.24 65.36 -51.87
CA LEU A 419 -43.13 65.30 -50.40
C LEU A 419 -44.14 64.36 -49.77
N TYR A 420 -45.37 64.32 -50.30
CA TYR A 420 -46.37 63.34 -49.89
C TYR A 420 -45.92 61.90 -50.17
N ALA A 421 -45.42 61.64 -51.38
CA ALA A 421 -44.90 60.34 -51.77
C ALA A 421 -43.68 59.92 -50.91
N LEU A 422 -42.78 60.86 -50.59
CA LEU A 422 -41.65 60.66 -49.69
C LEU A 422 -42.10 60.35 -48.25
N GLY A 423 -43.09 61.07 -47.74
CA GLY A 423 -43.69 60.83 -46.43
C GLY A 423 -44.29 59.43 -46.31
N GLN A 424 -44.96 58.94 -47.35
CA GLN A 424 -45.46 57.56 -47.38
C GLN A 424 -44.33 56.52 -47.44
N SER A 425 -43.30 56.77 -48.24
CA SER A 425 -42.15 55.85 -48.38
C SER A 425 -41.35 55.70 -47.08
N ILE A 426 -41.13 56.81 -46.36
CA ILE A 426 -40.51 56.80 -45.04
C ILE A 426 -41.43 56.13 -44.01
N ARG A 427 -42.75 56.30 -44.13
CA ARG A 427 -43.71 55.66 -43.23
C ARG A 427 -43.68 54.16 -43.31
N TYR A 428 -43.59 53.65 -44.53
CA TYR A 428 -43.32 52.25 -44.73
C TYR A 428 -41.97 51.88 -44.10
N SER A 429 -40.88 52.56 -44.44
CA SER A 429 -39.52 52.30 -43.94
C SER A 429 -39.37 52.21 -42.41
N LEU A 430 -40.07 53.06 -41.66
CA LEU A 430 -39.98 53.14 -40.19
C LEU A 430 -41.08 52.35 -39.45
N SER A 431 -41.98 51.67 -40.15
CA SER A 431 -43.02 50.87 -39.50
C SER A 431 -42.41 49.67 -38.77
N ARG A 432 -42.88 49.42 -37.53
CA ARG A 432 -42.41 48.32 -36.67
C ARG A 432 -43.07 46.97 -36.98
N SER A 433 -43.91 46.87 -38.02
CA SER A 433 -44.55 45.61 -38.38
C SER A 433 -43.56 44.69 -39.11
N SER A 434 -43.49 43.44 -38.65
CA SER A 434 -42.70 42.37 -39.28
C SER A 434 -43.42 41.72 -40.48
N HIS A 435 -44.68 42.04 -40.70
CA HIS A 435 -45.52 41.50 -41.76
C HIS A 435 -46.00 42.64 -42.67
N ALA A 436 -45.94 42.45 -43.99
CA ALA A 436 -46.53 43.32 -44.99
C ALA A 436 -47.31 42.49 -46.00
N THR A 437 -48.37 43.10 -46.54
CA THR A 437 -49.13 42.51 -47.64
C THR A 437 -48.57 42.96 -48.98
N LEU A 438 -48.87 42.23 -50.05
CA LEU A 438 -48.51 42.64 -51.41
C LEU A 438 -49.08 44.03 -51.74
N LYS A 439 -50.25 44.38 -51.18
CA LYS A 439 -50.80 45.74 -51.25
C LYS A 439 -49.87 46.79 -50.65
N ASP A 440 -49.28 46.50 -49.49
CA ASP A 440 -48.38 47.44 -48.82
C ASP A 440 -47.09 47.63 -49.63
N GLU A 441 -46.52 46.55 -50.16
CA GLU A 441 -45.36 46.63 -51.06
C GLU A 441 -45.71 47.42 -52.33
N LEU A 442 -46.78 47.10 -53.04
CA LEU A 442 -47.15 47.81 -54.28
C LEU A 442 -47.52 49.29 -54.02
N SER A 443 -48.13 49.60 -52.88
CA SER A 443 -48.43 50.99 -52.50
C SER A 443 -47.14 51.77 -52.20
N HIS A 444 -46.20 51.16 -51.49
CA HIS A 444 -44.87 51.73 -51.27
C HIS A 444 -44.13 51.95 -52.59
N ILE A 445 -44.18 50.98 -53.51
CA ILE A 445 -43.56 51.09 -54.84
C ILE A 445 -44.19 52.19 -55.68
N ARG A 446 -45.50 52.36 -55.62
CA ARG A 446 -46.17 53.48 -56.29
C ARG A 446 -45.64 54.81 -55.79
N SER A 447 -45.57 55.00 -54.48
CA SER A 447 -45.03 56.23 -53.89
C SER A 447 -43.54 56.42 -54.22
N TYR A 448 -42.76 55.34 -54.23
CA TYR A 448 -41.37 55.38 -54.66
C TYR A 448 -41.22 55.81 -56.14
N LEU A 449 -42.03 55.24 -57.04
CA LEU A 449 -42.02 55.57 -58.47
C LEU A 449 -42.52 56.98 -58.77
N GLU A 450 -43.49 57.51 -58.01
CA GLU A 450 -43.93 58.90 -58.15
C GLU A 450 -42.79 59.90 -57.87
N ILE A 451 -41.94 59.64 -56.87
CA ILE A 451 -40.76 60.47 -56.59
C ILE A 451 -39.80 60.46 -57.79
N TYR A 452 -39.55 59.28 -58.37
CA TYR A 452 -38.68 59.16 -59.54
C TYR A 452 -39.30 59.75 -60.82
N LYS A 453 -40.62 59.67 -60.97
CA LYS A 453 -41.34 60.26 -62.10
C LYS A 453 -41.23 61.78 -62.11
N VAL A 454 -41.36 62.45 -60.95
CA VAL A 454 -41.12 63.90 -60.84
C VAL A 454 -39.68 64.24 -61.25
N ARG A 455 -38.68 63.46 -60.85
CA ARG A 455 -37.28 63.69 -61.19
C ARG A 455 -36.93 63.42 -62.67
N MET A 456 -37.58 62.44 -63.30
CA MET A 456 -37.30 61.99 -64.66
C MET A 456 -38.29 62.54 -65.70
N GLU A 457 -39.30 63.29 -65.26
CA GLU A 457 -40.38 63.86 -66.08
C GLU A 457 -41.00 62.79 -67.01
N GLU A 458 -41.18 63.11 -68.29
CA GLU A 458 -41.76 62.23 -69.31
C GLU A 458 -40.84 61.05 -69.71
N ARG A 459 -39.62 60.94 -69.15
CA ARG A 459 -38.68 59.85 -69.47
C ARG A 459 -38.98 58.54 -68.75
N LEU A 460 -39.85 58.55 -67.72
CA LEU A 460 -40.28 57.35 -67.00
C LEU A 460 -41.78 57.17 -67.12
N GLN A 461 -42.20 56.16 -67.85
CA GLN A 461 -43.56 55.65 -67.85
C GLN A 461 -43.60 54.36 -67.05
N TYR A 462 -44.61 54.22 -66.19
CA TYR A 462 -44.80 52.99 -65.45
C TYR A 462 -46.28 52.62 -65.37
N ASP A 463 -46.54 51.32 -65.29
CA ASP A 463 -47.88 50.79 -65.04
C ASP A 463 -47.82 49.66 -64.03
N ILE A 464 -48.82 49.60 -63.14
CA ILE A 464 -48.95 48.58 -62.09
C ILE A 464 -50.30 47.91 -62.26
N ILE A 465 -50.29 46.71 -62.81
CA ILE A 465 -51.48 45.93 -63.15
C ILE A 465 -51.60 44.77 -62.17
N VAL A 466 -52.73 44.68 -61.48
CA VAL A 466 -53.05 43.54 -60.62
C VAL A 466 -54.26 42.85 -61.21
N ARG A 467 -54.06 41.70 -61.86
CA ARG A 467 -55.12 40.95 -62.55
C ARG A 467 -56.11 40.32 -61.57
N ASP A 468 -55.65 39.95 -60.38
CA ASP A 468 -56.48 39.36 -59.31
C ASP A 468 -56.32 40.17 -58.00
N GLN A 469 -57.39 40.83 -57.58
CA GLN A 469 -57.39 41.66 -56.36
C GLN A 469 -57.21 40.84 -55.07
N ALA A 470 -57.50 39.53 -55.07
CA ALA A 470 -57.28 38.67 -53.91
C ALA A 470 -55.79 38.59 -53.51
N LEU A 471 -54.88 38.80 -54.47
CA LEU A 471 -53.44 38.82 -54.25
C LEU A 471 -52.97 39.97 -53.35
N LEU A 472 -53.73 41.07 -53.30
CA LEU A 472 -53.36 42.26 -52.54
C LEU A 472 -53.22 42.00 -51.04
N LEU A 473 -54.01 41.07 -50.49
CA LEU A 473 -53.96 40.72 -49.06
C LEU A 473 -52.89 39.67 -48.72
N ARG A 474 -52.10 39.21 -49.71
CA ARG A 474 -51.13 38.15 -49.51
C ARG A 474 -49.93 38.65 -48.70
N GLU A 475 -49.56 37.93 -47.65
CA GLU A 475 -48.36 38.26 -46.88
C GLU A 475 -47.07 37.96 -47.66
N CYS A 476 -46.13 38.90 -47.61
CA CYS A 476 -44.82 38.76 -48.20
C CYS A 476 -43.75 39.45 -47.32
N PRO A 477 -42.47 39.07 -47.44
CA PRO A 477 -41.40 39.80 -46.78
C PRO A 477 -41.38 41.26 -47.23
N ARG A 478 -41.02 42.15 -46.31
CA ARG A 478 -40.91 43.58 -46.59
C ARG A 478 -39.70 43.88 -47.48
N PHE A 479 -39.83 44.87 -48.34
CA PHE A 479 -38.81 45.36 -49.26
C PHE A 479 -38.33 44.31 -50.27
N ILE A 480 -39.25 43.52 -50.83
CA ILE A 480 -38.89 42.53 -51.87
C ILE A 480 -39.06 43.11 -53.28
N ILE A 481 -39.99 44.04 -53.49
CA ILE A 481 -40.20 44.64 -54.82
C ILE A 481 -39.27 45.84 -55.01
N GLN A 482 -38.97 46.59 -53.94
CA GLN A 482 -38.21 47.85 -54.04
C GLN A 482 -36.83 47.66 -54.64
N PRO A 483 -35.99 46.69 -54.21
CA PRO A 483 -34.67 46.52 -54.80
C PRO A 483 -34.73 46.19 -56.30
N LEU A 484 -35.78 45.49 -56.75
CA LEU A 484 -35.96 45.12 -58.16
C LEU A 484 -36.39 46.31 -59.00
N VAL A 485 -37.32 47.12 -58.49
CA VAL A 485 -37.75 48.37 -59.13
C VAL A 485 -36.62 49.40 -59.14
N GLU A 486 -35.85 49.51 -58.06
CA GLU A 486 -34.68 50.37 -57.99
C GLU A 486 -33.64 49.97 -59.04
N ASN A 487 -33.37 48.67 -59.18
CA ASN A 487 -32.50 48.16 -60.23
C ASN A 487 -33.02 48.51 -61.63
N ALA A 488 -34.31 48.31 -61.89
CA ALA A 488 -34.93 48.64 -63.17
C ALA A 488 -34.85 50.14 -63.50
N VAL A 489 -35.14 51.02 -62.53
CA VAL A 489 -35.17 52.48 -62.75
C VAL A 489 -33.77 53.09 -62.77
N ILE A 490 -32.95 52.83 -61.75
CA ILE A 490 -31.60 53.44 -61.61
C ILE A 490 -30.62 52.78 -62.57
N HIS A 491 -30.54 51.45 -62.61
CA HIS A 491 -29.49 50.77 -63.36
C HIS A 491 -29.90 50.43 -64.80
N GLY A 492 -31.20 50.25 -65.07
CA GLY A 492 -31.74 50.01 -66.40
C GLY A 492 -32.12 51.29 -67.15
N ILE A 493 -33.22 51.91 -66.73
CA ILE A 493 -33.91 52.99 -67.45
C ILE A 493 -33.09 54.30 -67.45
N SER A 494 -32.51 54.71 -66.31
CA SER A 494 -31.81 56.00 -66.22
C SER A 494 -30.56 56.11 -67.12
N LYS A 495 -29.97 54.97 -67.47
CA LYS A 495 -28.79 54.87 -68.37
C LYS A 495 -29.17 54.92 -69.86
N ARG A 496 -30.46 54.90 -70.19
CA ARG A 496 -30.96 54.95 -71.57
C ARG A 496 -31.34 56.39 -71.94
N SER A 497 -31.09 56.79 -73.18
CA SER A 497 -31.48 58.12 -73.69
C SER A 497 -32.95 58.22 -74.12
N LYS A 498 -33.64 57.08 -74.30
CA LYS A 498 -35.05 56.98 -74.72
C LYS A 498 -35.99 56.88 -73.51
N THR A 499 -37.29 57.10 -73.71
CA THR A 499 -38.32 56.88 -72.68
C THR A 499 -38.27 55.46 -72.15
N GLY A 500 -38.11 55.33 -70.84
CA GLY A 500 -38.17 54.07 -70.13
C GLY A 500 -39.59 53.69 -69.76
N VAL A 501 -39.90 52.41 -69.89
CA VAL A 501 -41.19 51.82 -69.54
C VAL A 501 -40.92 50.74 -68.49
N LEU A 502 -41.57 50.86 -67.34
CA LEU A 502 -41.56 49.86 -66.27
C LEU A 502 -42.98 49.31 -66.08
N GLN A 503 -43.15 48.01 -66.29
CA GLN A 503 -44.42 47.33 -66.07
C GLN A 503 -44.30 46.38 -64.88
N ILE A 504 -45.18 46.53 -63.90
CA ILE A 504 -45.31 45.61 -62.77
C ILE A 504 -46.65 44.92 -62.91
N GLU A 505 -46.62 43.60 -63.07
CA GLU A 505 -47.83 42.81 -63.23
C GLU A 505 -47.91 41.71 -62.19
N ALA A 506 -49.07 41.58 -61.55
CA ALA A 506 -49.34 40.52 -60.58
C ALA A 506 -50.56 39.69 -60.99
N TRP A 507 -50.39 38.37 -61.09
CA TRP A 507 -51.46 37.43 -61.41
C TRP A 507 -51.31 36.11 -60.66
N LEU A 508 -52.39 35.34 -60.62
CA LEU A 508 -52.41 34.01 -60.04
C LEU A 508 -52.31 32.98 -61.18
N GLU A 509 -51.35 32.06 -61.08
CA GLU A 509 -51.18 30.93 -61.99
C GLU A 509 -51.15 29.63 -61.17
N GLY A 510 -52.28 28.92 -61.15
CA GLY A 510 -52.46 27.74 -60.32
C GLY A 510 -52.35 28.05 -58.82
N GLU A 511 -51.34 27.47 -58.15
CA GLU A 511 -51.05 27.66 -56.73
C GLU A 511 -49.94 28.69 -56.47
N LEU A 512 -49.53 29.47 -57.49
CA LEU A 512 -48.49 30.49 -57.38
C LEU A 512 -49.04 31.87 -57.72
N ALA A 513 -48.79 32.84 -56.84
CA ALA A 513 -48.89 34.25 -57.14
C ALA A 513 -47.57 34.71 -57.76
N ILE A 514 -47.65 35.19 -59.00
CA ILE A 514 -46.48 35.67 -59.75
C ILE A 514 -46.52 37.19 -59.74
N VAL A 515 -45.40 37.80 -59.36
CA VAL A 515 -45.17 39.25 -59.50
C VAL A 515 -44.03 39.43 -60.49
N GLU A 516 -44.35 39.91 -61.69
CA GLU A 516 -43.38 40.20 -62.74
C GLU A 516 -43.08 41.69 -62.79
N ILE A 517 -41.79 42.03 -62.84
CA ILE A 517 -41.29 43.38 -63.04
C ILE A 517 -40.52 43.37 -64.36
N ARG A 518 -40.99 44.14 -65.33
CA ARG A 518 -40.42 44.23 -66.67
C ARG A 518 -40.01 45.67 -66.98
N ASP A 519 -38.76 45.85 -67.40
CA ASP A 519 -38.25 47.13 -67.87
C ASP A 519 -37.70 47.02 -69.29
N ASN A 520 -37.70 48.14 -70.01
CA ASN A 520 -37.07 48.28 -71.34
C ASN A 520 -35.71 49.02 -71.25
N GLY A 521 -34.99 48.86 -70.14
CA GLY A 521 -33.69 49.50 -69.89
C GLY A 521 -32.57 48.97 -70.79
N VAL A 522 -31.33 49.20 -70.38
CA VAL A 522 -30.14 48.78 -71.17
C VAL A 522 -29.92 47.26 -71.21
N GLY A 523 -30.62 46.48 -70.38
CA GLY A 523 -30.41 45.03 -70.25
C GLY A 523 -29.04 44.65 -69.68
N MET A 524 -28.76 43.35 -69.63
CA MET A 524 -27.49 42.78 -69.17
C MET A 524 -26.79 42.04 -70.32
N THR A 525 -25.45 41.97 -70.31
CA THR A 525 -24.75 41.10 -71.26
C THR A 525 -25.00 39.62 -70.91
N PRO A 526 -24.87 38.68 -71.87
CA PRO A 526 -25.05 37.26 -71.61
C PRO A 526 -24.15 36.75 -70.47
N GLU A 527 -22.92 37.26 -70.37
CA GLU A 527 -21.96 36.90 -69.32
C GLU A 527 -22.43 37.38 -67.94
N GLN A 528 -22.98 38.59 -67.86
CA GLN A 528 -23.52 39.15 -66.62
C GLN A 528 -24.77 38.40 -66.15
N LEU A 529 -25.68 38.05 -67.08
CA LEU A 529 -26.89 37.29 -66.78
C LEU A 529 -26.54 35.87 -66.30
N GLU A 530 -25.60 35.21 -66.96
CA GLU A 530 -25.17 33.86 -66.59
C GLU A 530 -24.47 33.85 -65.24
N MET A 531 -23.59 34.82 -64.96
CA MET A 531 -22.94 34.96 -63.66
C MET A 531 -23.98 35.18 -62.54
N LEU A 532 -24.98 36.02 -62.77
CA LEU A 532 -26.06 36.26 -61.81
C LEU A 532 -26.87 34.98 -61.54
N ARG A 533 -27.23 34.21 -62.59
CA ARG A 533 -27.95 32.94 -62.45
C ARG A 533 -27.15 31.92 -61.63
N ARG A 534 -25.88 31.70 -61.95
CA ARG A 534 -25.02 30.76 -61.22
C ARG A 534 -24.80 31.16 -59.76
N THR A 535 -24.85 32.47 -59.46
CA THR A 535 -24.81 32.96 -58.08
C THR A 535 -26.13 32.69 -57.36
N LEU A 536 -27.29 32.89 -58.01
CA LEU A 536 -28.61 32.59 -57.44
C LEU A 536 -28.82 31.08 -57.21
N ASP A 537 -28.27 30.24 -58.08
CA ASP A 537 -28.33 28.77 -57.93
C ASP A 537 -27.33 28.23 -56.89
N GLY A 538 -26.50 29.10 -56.30
CA GLY A 538 -25.55 28.76 -55.23
C GLY A 538 -24.25 28.10 -55.69
N GLU A 539 -23.97 28.06 -57.00
CA GLU A 539 -22.74 27.47 -57.57
C GLU A 539 -21.50 28.35 -57.32
N ILE A 540 -21.70 29.67 -57.20
CA ILE A 540 -20.63 30.66 -57.03
C ILE A 540 -20.95 31.49 -55.79
N ARG A 541 -20.01 31.55 -54.82
CA ARG A 541 -20.12 32.47 -53.69
C ARG A 541 -19.57 33.85 -54.11
N PRO A 542 -20.31 34.94 -53.90
CA PRO A 542 -19.85 36.27 -54.28
C PRO A 542 -18.56 36.62 -53.53
N GLN A 543 -17.45 36.85 -54.25
CA GLN A 543 -16.23 37.42 -53.67
C GLN A 543 -16.47 38.90 -53.35
N GLU A 544 -15.99 39.36 -52.19
CA GLU A 544 -16.26 40.69 -51.58
C GLU A 544 -15.74 41.92 -52.36
N SER A 545 -15.45 41.79 -53.65
CA SER A 545 -14.91 42.89 -54.45
C SER A 545 -15.39 42.86 -55.90
N GLU A 546 -16.69 43.03 -56.12
CA GLU A 546 -17.20 43.66 -57.34
C GLU A 546 -18.21 44.74 -56.97
N LYS A 547 -17.79 46.00 -57.15
CA LYS A 547 -18.61 47.18 -56.92
C LYS A 547 -19.81 47.17 -57.88
N SER A 548 -20.99 47.25 -57.27
CA SER A 548 -22.23 47.82 -57.81
C SER A 548 -22.98 46.98 -58.86
N GLY A 549 -23.86 46.08 -58.39
CA GLY A 549 -25.00 45.64 -59.21
C GLY A 549 -25.85 44.48 -58.66
N GLY A 550 -25.26 43.50 -57.96
CA GLY A 550 -25.94 42.22 -57.66
C GLY A 550 -26.53 42.04 -56.25
N ILE A 551 -26.15 42.88 -55.29
CA ILE A 551 -26.48 42.70 -53.85
C ILE A 551 -27.99 42.77 -53.60
N GLY A 552 -28.69 43.69 -54.28
CA GLY A 552 -30.13 43.88 -54.12
C GLY A 552 -30.95 42.66 -54.56
N VAL A 553 -30.59 42.05 -55.69
CA VAL A 553 -31.28 40.87 -56.23
C VAL A 553 -31.03 39.64 -55.35
N MET A 554 -29.78 39.43 -54.91
CA MET A 554 -29.42 38.31 -54.04
C MET A 554 -30.17 38.38 -52.71
N ASN A 555 -30.21 39.56 -52.09
CA ASN A 555 -30.94 39.76 -50.84
C ASN A 555 -32.44 39.46 -50.98
N VAL A 556 -33.05 39.82 -52.11
CA VAL A 556 -34.46 39.47 -52.39
C VAL A 556 -34.62 37.96 -52.54
N HIS A 557 -33.73 37.30 -53.28
CA HIS A 557 -33.73 35.86 -53.48
C HIS A 557 -33.58 35.09 -52.15
N GLU A 558 -32.60 35.43 -51.31
CA GLU A 558 -32.39 34.82 -50.00
C GLU A 558 -33.57 35.05 -49.05
N ARG A 559 -34.18 36.25 -49.07
CA ARG A 559 -35.38 36.54 -48.27
C ARG A 559 -36.58 35.71 -48.69
N MET A 560 -36.76 35.52 -49.99
CA MET A 560 -37.81 34.67 -50.53
C MET A 560 -37.60 33.20 -50.14
N ILE A 561 -36.38 32.69 -50.27
CA ILE A 561 -36.02 31.33 -49.81
C ILE A 561 -36.22 31.17 -48.31
N SER A 562 -35.79 32.15 -47.50
CA SER A 562 -35.91 32.08 -46.05
C SER A 562 -37.37 32.09 -45.58
N LYS A 563 -38.28 32.72 -46.33
CA LYS A 563 -39.70 32.81 -45.93
C LYS A 563 -40.56 31.68 -46.50
N PHE A 564 -40.33 31.26 -47.74
CA PHE A 564 -41.21 30.32 -48.45
C PHE A 564 -40.53 28.98 -48.81
N GLY A 565 -39.21 28.88 -48.63
CA GLY A 565 -38.42 27.69 -48.95
C GLY A 565 -37.72 27.77 -50.32
N GLN A 566 -36.86 26.79 -50.58
CA GLN A 566 -35.89 26.81 -51.69
C GLN A 566 -36.52 26.82 -53.10
N ALA A 567 -37.78 26.40 -53.23
CA ALA A 567 -38.50 26.37 -54.50
C ALA A 567 -39.03 27.74 -54.97
N TYR A 568 -38.99 28.77 -54.11
CA TYR A 568 -39.66 30.07 -54.34
C TYR A 568 -38.68 31.22 -54.57
N GLY A 569 -37.51 30.92 -55.10
CA GLY A 569 -36.53 31.92 -55.50
C GLY A 569 -37.01 32.81 -56.66
N LEU A 570 -36.23 33.85 -56.93
CA LEU A 570 -36.43 34.77 -58.05
C LEU A 570 -35.89 34.20 -59.37
N ARG A 571 -36.56 34.51 -60.49
CA ARG A 571 -36.07 34.23 -61.85
C ARG A 571 -35.84 35.51 -62.65
N ILE A 572 -34.78 35.54 -63.44
CA ILE A 572 -34.41 36.70 -64.27
C ILE A 572 -34.15 36.28 -65.70
N THR A 573 -34.72 37.06 -66.62
CA THR A 573 -34.40 37.07 -68.05
C THR A 573 -34.01 38.49 -68.45
N SER A 574 -32.96 38.65 -69.26
CA SER A 574 -32.49 39.95 -69.72
C SER A 574 -31.86 39.80 -71.09
N GLU A 575 -32.02 40.81 -71.94
CA GLU A 575 -31.35 40.89 -73.24
C GLU A 575 -30.78 42.29 -73.43
N LEU A 576 -29.51 42.35 -73.85
CA LEU A 576 -28.77 43.60 -73.98
C LEU A 576 -29.47 44.53 -75.00
N GLY A 577 -29.90 45.69 -74.54
CA GLY A 577 -30.60 46.69 -75.36
C GLY A 577 -32.13 46.57 -75.40
N GLU A 578 -32.69 45.43 -75.00
CA GLU A 578 -34.14 45.15 -75.01
C GLU A 578 -34.77 45.26 -73.61
N GLY A 579 -33.99 45.03 -72.54
CA GLY A 579 -34.41 45.26 -71.15
C GLY A 579 -34.28 44.03 -70.25
N THR A 580 -34.94 44.06 -69.09
CA THR A 580 -34.88 42.98 -68.08
C THR A 580 -36.27 42.64 -67.57
N THR A 581 -36.53 41.36 -67.34
CA THR A 581 -37.75 40.84 -66.70
C THR A 581 -37.36 39.99 -65.49
N VAL A 582 -37.98 40.31 -64.35
CA VAL A 582 -37.76 39.64 -63.08
C VAL A 582 -39.09 39.11 -62.55
N ALA A 583 -39.17 37.81 -62.28
CA ALA A 583 -40.36 37.16 -61.76
C ALA A 583 -40.14 36.65 -60.33
N LEU A 584 -41.04 37.02 -59.43
CA LEU A 584 -41.14 36.52 -58.07
C LEU A 584 -42.29 35.52 -57.96
N TYR A 585 -42.04 34.40 -57.29
CA TYR A 585 -43.04 33.34 -57.07
C TYR A 585 -43.39 33.27 -55.59
N ILE A 586 -44.64 33.56 -55.26
CA ILE A 586 -45.17 33.51 -53.90
C ILE A 586 -46.21 32.38 -53.84
N PRO A 587 -46.16 31.43 -52.90
CA PRO A 587 -47.15 30.37 -52.80
C PRO A 587 -48.55 30.93 -52.50
N ARG A 588 -49.61 30.27 -52.95
CA ARG A 588 -51.02 30.69 -52.74
C ARG A 588 -51.51 30.46 -51.31
N LYS A 589 -51.17 29.32 -50.69
CA LYS A 589 -51.45 29.03 -49.27
C LYS A 589 -50.24 29.33 -48.41
N GLY A 590 -50.45 29.96 -47.26
CA GLY A 590 -49.38 30.16 -46.27
C GLY A 590 -49.12 28.85 -45.58
N GLU A 591 -48.27 27.99 -46.15
CA GLU A 591 -47.67 26.93 -45.35
C GLU A 591 -46.70 27.61 -44.38
N SER A 592 -47.07 27.58 -43.10
CA SER A 592 -46.22 27.99 -41.98
C SER A 592 -45.29 26.87 -41.60
#